data_AF-A0A974NE78-F1
#
_entry.id   AF-A0A974NE78-F1
#
_cell.length_a   1.000
_cell.length_b   1.000
_cell.length_c   1.000
_cell.angle_alpha   90.00
_cell.angle_beta   90.00
_cell.angle_gamma   90.00
#
_symmetry.space_group_name_H-M   'P 1'
#
loop_
_entity.id
_entity.type
_entity.pdbx_description
1 polymer ?
#
loop_
_entity_poly.entity_id
_entity_poly.type
_entity_poly.pdbx_seq_one_letter_code
_entity_poly.pdbx_strand_id
1 'polypeptide(L)'
;MYKILHPNDYYFDIRDCMEMGDYHGRTGKNFIHLREDVYDGACFGNGRDRFTAAHELGHYIFHRDYIGLLHRQICTSETKSYCNSEWQANTFASELLMPACLFERCRCIEEVQEYLGVTYSAAIARNDILLRDGLITKSLC
;
A
#
# COMPACT_ATOMS: atom_id res chain seq x y z
N MET A 1 -19.64 7.34 12.49
CA MET A 1 -18.96 6.05 12.29
C MET A 1 -19.53 5.43 11.02
N TYR A 2 -18.77 5.42 9.92
CA TYR A 2 -19.18 4.76 8.68
C TYR A 2 -18.67 3.33 8.72
N LYS A 3 -19.58 2.36 8.87
CA LYS A 3 -19.27 0.94 8.85
C LYS A 3 -19.83 0.34 7.57
N ILE A 4 -18.96 -0.07 6.67
CA ILE A 4 -19.39 -0.81 5.48
C ILE A 4 -19.40 -2.29 5.87
N LEU A 5 -20.58 -2.82 6.17
CA LEU A 5 -20.79 -4.22 6.49
C LEU A 5 -20.87 -5.03 5.19
N HIS A 6 -19.97 -5.98 5.01
CA HIS A 6 -20.08 -6.95 3.94
C HIS A 6 -20.75 -8.23 4.45
N PRO A 7 -21.56 -8.94 3.64
CA PRO A 7 -22.30 -10.14 4.03
C PRO A 7 -21.46 -11.34 4.55
N ASN A 8 -20.12 -11.22 4.61
CA ASN A 8 -19.19 -12.28 5.02
C ASN A 8 -18.41 -11.93 6.31
N ASP A 9 -19.02 -11.17 7.24
CA ASP A 9 -18.40 -10.70 8.50
C ASP A 9 -17.13 -9.83 8.33
N TYR A 10 -16.88 -9.33 7.12
CA TYR A 10 -15.83 -8.35 6.86
C TYR A 10 -16.38 -6.93 7.00
N TYR A 11 -15.59 -6.04 7.59
CA TYR A 11 -15.93 -4.63 7.63
C TYR A 11 -14.71 -3.72 7.43
N PHE A 12 -14.96 -2.60 6.77
CA PHE A 12 -14.06 -1.47 6.68
C PHE A 12 -14.60 -0.36 7.58
N ASP A 13 -13.78 0.10 8.52
CA ASP A 13 -14.15 1.18 9.46
C ASP A 13 -13.14 2.33 9.39
N ILE A 14 -13.66 3.54 9.41
CA ILE A 14 -12.88 4.76 9.65
C ILE A 14 -12.87 5.02 11.16
N ARG A 15 -11.69 5.21 11.73
CA ARG A 15 -11.47 5.37 13.18
C ARG A 15 -10.84 6.71 13.51
N ASP A 16 -11.18 7.24 14.68
CA ASP A 16 -10.75 8.54 15.17
C ASP A 16 -9.24 8.58 15.41
N CYS A 17 -8.63 9.77 15.26
CA CYS A 17 -7.19 9.96 15.45
C CYS A 17 -6.70 9.55 16.85
N MET A 18 -7.48 9.82 17.89
CA MET A 18 -7.17 9.47 19.27
C MET A 18 -7.29 7.96 19.52
N GLU A 19 -8.26 7.29 18.87
CA GLU A 19 -8.43 5.83 19.00
C GLU A 19 -7.28 5.07 18.35
N MET A 20 -6.82 5.53 17.17
CA MET A 20 -5.76 4.85 16.43
C MET A 20 -4.35 5.26 16.85
N GLY A 21 -4.17 6.44 17.48
CA GLY A 21 -2.84 6.94 17.84
C GLY A 21 -1.89 6.94 16.63
N ASP A 22 -0.72 6.32 16.79
CA ASP A 22 0.32 6.26 15.75
C ASP A 22 -0.03 5.36 14.55
N TYR A 23 -1.08 4.53 14.65
CA TYR A 23 -1.50 3.67 13.56
C TYR A 23 -2.27 4.47 12.51
N HIS A 24 -1.68 4.63 11.32
CA HIS A 24 -2.34 5.28 10.16
C HIS A 24 -3.36 4.35 9.48
N GLY A 25 -3.08 3.05 9.51
CA GLY A 25 -3.93 1.99 9.00
C GLY A 25 -3.69 0.72 9.81
N ARG A 26 -4.67 -0.19 9.82
CA ARG A 26 -4.52 -1.48 10.46
C ARG A 26 -5.41 -2.53 9.84
N THR A 27 -4.79 -3.63 9.45
CA THR A 27 -5.49 -4.82 8.97
C THR A 27 -5.56 -5.91 10.04
N GLY A 28 -6.73 -6.52 10.17
CA GLY A 28 -6.96 -7.73 10.95
C GLY A 28 -7.59 -8.82 10.10
N LYS A 29 -7.89 -9.96 10.71
CA LYS A 29 -8.43 -11.14 10.00
C LYS A 29 -9.67 -10.82 9.16
N ASN A 30 -10.58 -9.99 9.70
CA ASN A 30 -11.86 -9.65 9.09
C ASN A 30 -12.08 -8.14 8.94
N PHE A 31 -11.04 -7.31 9.14
CA PHE A 31 -11.22 -5.86 9.10
C PHE A 31 -10.04 -5.14 8.47
N ILE A 32 -10.34 -3.97 7.91
CA ILE A 32 -9.36 -2.92 7.62
C ILE A 32 -9.86 -1.67 8.33
N HIS A 33 -8.98 -1.04 9.11
CA HIS A 33 -9.21 0.27 9.70
C HIS A 33 -8.28 1.29 9.04
N LEU A 34 -8.82 2.46 8.74
CA LEU A 34 -8.03 3.65 8.42
C LEU A 34 -8.33 4.75 9.42
N ARG A 35 -7.30 5.50 9.76
CA ARG A 35 -7.46 6.71 10.58
C ARG A 35 -8.19 7.76 9.75
N GLU A 36 -9.05 8.54 10.38
CA GLU A 36 -9.93 9.48 9.68
C GLU A 36 -9.18 10.47 8.78
N ASP A 37 -8.06 11.01 9.24
CA ASP A 37 -7.21 11.94 8.48
C ASP A 37 -6.57 11.27 7.25
N VAL A 38 -6.18 10.00 7.40
CA VAL A 38 -5.66 9.18 6.30
C VAL A 38 -6.77 8.84 5.31
N TYR A 39 -7.96 8.49 5.79
CA TYR A 39 -9.10 8.22 4.90
C TYR A 39 -9.46 9.45 4.08
N ASP A 40 -9.64 10.60 4.74
CA ASP A 40 -9.97 11.86 4.09
C ASP A 40 -8.86 12.26 3.11
N GLY A 41 -7.59 12.19 3.54
CA GLY A 41 -6.43 12.45 2.69
C GLY A 41 -6.42 11.57 1.45
N ALA A 42 -6.70 10.27 1.59
CA ALA A 42 -6.78 9.35 0.45
C ALA A 42 -7.92 9.74 -0.51
N CYS A 43 -9.10 10.10 0.02
CA CYS A 43 -10.23 10.59 -0.76
C CYS A 43 -9.93 11.91 -1.49
N PHE A 44 -9.10 12.77 -0.91
CA PHE A 44 -8.63 14.02 -1.52
C PHE A 44 -7.40 13.87 -2.42
N GLY A 45 -6.94 12.64 -2.68
CA GLY A 45 -5.86 12.38 -3.61
C GLY A 45 -4.45 12.48 -3.01
N ASN A 46 -4.31 12.55 -1.68
CA ASN A 46 -3.00 12.52 -1.03
C ASN A 46 -2.29 11.19 -1.31
N GLY A 47 -1.12 11.26 -1.96
CA GLY A 47 -0.39 10.08 -2.41
C GLY A 47 0.07 9.15 -1.27
N ARG A 48 0.49 9.70 -0.12
CA ARG A 48 0.91 8.91 1.05
C ARG A 48 -0.28 8.15 1.62
N ASP A 49 -1.42 8.82 1.74
CA ASP A 49 -2.60 8.25 2.39
C ASP A 49 -3.27 7.20 1.48
N ARG A 50 -3.30 7.45 0.17
CA ARG A 50 -3.66 6.44 -0.83
C ARG A 50 -2.75 5.21 -0.75
N PHE A 51 -1.44 5.43 -0.62
CA PHE A 51 -0.49 4.32 -0.45
C PHE A 51 -0.75 3.54 0.84
N THR A 52 -1.03 4.22 1.95
CA THR A 52 -1.39 3.58 3.22
C THR A 52 -2.66 2.73 3.08
N ALA A 53 -3.71 3.25 2.46
CA ALA A 53 -4.93 2.50 2.21
C ALA A 53 -4.69 1.27 1.32
N ALA A 54 -3.90 1.42 0.25
CA ALA A 54 -3.55 0.32 -0.65
C ALA A 54 -2.67 -0.74 0.05
N HIS A 55 -1.78 -0.32 0.95
CA HIS A 55 -0.92 -1.19 1.74
C HIS A 55 -1.75 -2.09 2.67
N GLU A 56 -2.70 -1.52 3.42
CA GLU A 56 -3.61 -2.30 4.27
C GLU A 56 -4.48 -3.26 3.44
N LEU A 57 -4.93 -2.83 2.26
CA LEU A 57 -5.63 -3.72 1.34
C LEU A 57 -4.74 -4.90 0.89
N GLY A 58 -3.44 -4.67 0.64
CA GLY A 58 -2.47 -5.71 0.35
C GLY A 58 -2.34 -6.73 1.48
N HIS A 59 -2.20 -6.24 2.72
CA HIS A 59 -2.24 -7.09 3.92
C HIS A 59 -3.50 -7.93 3.99
N TYR A 60 -4.65 -7.34 3.68
CA TYR A 60 -5.92 -8.05 3.76
C TYR A 60 -6.06 -9.14 2.68
N ILE A 61 -5.60 -8.86 1.46
CA ILE A 61 -5.70 -9.81 0.34
C ILE A 61 -4.75 -10.99 0.55
N PHE A 62 -3.51 -10.75 0.99
CA PHE A 62 -2.47 -11.78 1.04
C PHE A 62 -2.25 -12.41 2.41
N HIS A 63 -2.54 -11.68 3.49
CA HIS A 63 -2.02 -12.03 4.82
C HIS A 63 -3.11 -12.23 5.87
N ARG A 64 -4.38 -11.88 5.61
CA ARG A 64 -5.46 -11.93 6.62
C ARG A 64 -5.60 -13.26 7.35
N ASP A 65 -5.43 -14.37 6.65
CA ASP A 65 -5.57 -15.73 7.21
C ASP A 65 -4.34 -16.14 8.04
N TYR A 66 -3.25 -15.37 7.97
CA TYR A 66 -1.97 -15.61 8.61
C TYR A 66 -1.60 -14.56 9.68
N ILE A 67 -2.44 -13.55 9.96
CA ILE A 67 -2.16 -12.45 10.90
C ILE A 67 -1.79 -12.92 12.33
N GLY A 68 -2.16 -14.15 12.73
CA GLY A 68 -1.72 -14.79 13.99
C GLY A 68 -0.53 -15.76 13.87
N LEU A 69 -0.15 -16.17 12.66
CA LEU A 69 0.93 -17.12 12.39
C LEU A 69 2.22 -16.43 11.93
N LEU A 70 2.12 -15.25 11.31
CA LEU A 70 3.27 -14.44 10.87
C LEU A 70 4.11 -13.93 12.04
N HIS A 71 3.49 -13.67 13.20
CA HIS A 71 4.21 -13.38 14.45
C HIS A 71 5.08 -14.56 14.96
N ARG A 72 4.92 -15.77 14.39
CA ARG A 72 5.64 -16.99 14.79
C ARG A 72 6.67 -17.45 13.76
N GLN A 73 6.76 -16.82 12.59
CA GLN A 73 7.91 -17.02 11.73
C GLN A 73 9.01 -16.08 12.21
N ILE A 74 9.91 -16.63 13.02
CA ILE A 74 11.20 -16.02 13.33
C ILE A 74 11.86 -15.73 11.99
N CYS A 75 11.85 -14.46 11.57
CA CYS A 75 12.62 -14.00 10.42
C CYS A 75 14.09 -14.24 10.75
N THR A 76 14.63 -15.37 10.31
CA THR A 76 16.08 -15.59 10.31
C THR A 76 16.68 -14.77 9.18
N SER A 77 18.00 -14.49 9.25
CA SER A 77 18.76 -13.78 8.22
C SER A 77 18.72 -14.40 6.82
N GLU A 78 18.09 -15.58 6.67
CA GLU A 78 17.90 -16.33 5.41
C GLU A 78 16.50 -16.14 4.80
N THR A 79 15.60 -15.41 5.46
CA THR A 79 14.24 -15.19 4.98
C THR A 79 14.27 -14.26 3.78
N LYS A 80 13.92 -14.77 2.60
CA LYS A 80 13.88 -13.98 1.35
C LYS A 80 12.88 -12.82 1.51
N SER A 81 13.21 -11.65 0.95
CA SER A 81 12.41 -10.43 1.10
C SER A 81 10.96 -10.59 0.65
N TYR A 82 10.68 -11.44 -0.35
CA TYR A 82 9.31 -11.73 -0.78
C TYR A 82 8.48 -12.53 0.24
N CYS A 83 9.09 -13.12 1.28
CA CYS A 83 8.37 -13.75 2.37
C CYS A 83 7.96 -12.75 3.47
N ASN A 84 8.41 -11.49 3.37
CA ASN A 84 8.08 -10.44 4.31
C ASN A 84 6.73 -9.81 3.93
N SER A 85 5.73 -9.90 4.83
CA SER A 85 4.39 -9.37 4.60
C SER A 85 4.36 -7.87 4.34
N GLU A 86 5.21 -7.09 5.01
CA GLU A 86 5.31 -5.65 4.78
C GLU A 86 5.86 -5.33 3.40
N TRP A 87 6.88 -6.08 2.95
CA TRP A 87 7.41 -5.93 1.60
C TRP A 87 6.35 -6.29 0.55
N GLN A 88 5.62 -7.39 0.76
CA GLN A 88 4.56 -7.82 -0.14
C GLN A 88 3.42 -6.80 -0.21
N ALA A 89 2.98 -6.25 0.93
CA ALA A 89 1.97 -5.19 0.99
C ALA A 89 2.43 -3.89 0.31
N ASN A 90 3.69 -3.48 0.51
CA ASN A 90 4.27 -2.33 -0.19
C ASN A 90 4.36 -2.54 -1.70
N THR A 91 4.77 -3.73 -2.14
CA THR A 91 4.78 -4.09 -3.56
C THR A 91 3.37 -4.06 -4.14
N PHE A 92 2.38 -4.62 -3.44
CA PHE A 92 0.98 -4.55 -3.85
C PHE A 92 0.50 -3.11 -4.02
N ALA A 93 0.73 -2.25 -3.01
CA ALA A 93 0.35 -0.84 -3.08
C ALA A 93 1.01 -0.12 -4.27
N SER A 94 2.29 -0.42 -4.52
CA SER A 94 3.03 0.13 -5.65
C SER A 94 2.48 -0.35 -7.00
N GLU A 95 2.18 -1.64 -7.16
CA GLU A 95 1.57 -2.17 -8.39
C GLU A 95 0.18 -1.58 -8.65
N LEU A 96 -0.63 -1.44 -7.59
CA LEU A 96 -1.99 -0.93 -7.68
C LEU A 96 -2.03 0.56 -8.05
N LEU A 97 -1.20 1.38 -7.40
CA LEU A 97 -1.18 2.83 -7.60
C LEU A 97 -0.29 3.27 -8.75
N MET A 98 0.75 2.48 -9.06
CA MET A 98 1.76 2.78 -10.08
C MET A 98 1.97 1.60 -11.05
N PRO A 99 0.94 1.25 -11.87
CA PRO A 99 1.06 0.20 -12.88
C PRO A 99 2.18 0.50 -13.89
N ALA A 100 3.00 -0.52 -14.19
CA ALA A 100 4.19 -0.36 -15.05
C ALA A 100 3.86 0.26 -16.43
N CYS A 101 2.74 -0.16 -17.04
CA CYS A 101 2.31 0.32 -18.35
C CYS A 101 1.98 1.82 -18.40
N LEU A 102 1.79 2.48 -17.25
CA LEU A 102 1.54 3.92 -17.18
C LEU A 102 2.85 4.74 -17.12
N PHE A 103 3.99 4.13 -16.78
CA PHE A 103 5.29 4.83 -16.76
C PHE A 103 5.74 5.22 -18.16
N GLU A 104 5.42 4.42 -19.18
CA GLU A 104 5.72 4.73 -20.58
C GLU A 104 5.00 5.99 -21.10
N ARG A 105 3.96 6.45 -20.39
CA ARG A 105 3.21 7.68 -20.70
C ARG A 105 3.83 8.93 -20.10
N CYS A 106 4.78 8.77 -19.18
CA CYS A 106 5.41 9.86 -18.45
C CYS A 106 6.84 10.09 -18.97
N ARG A 107 7.30 11.34 -18.89
CA ARG A 107 8.63 11.76 -19.38
C ARG A 107 9.64 11.99 -18.26
N CYS A 108 9.15 12.27 -17.06
CA CYS A 108 9.94 12.48 -15.84
C CYS A 108 9.16 12.00 -14.60
N ILE A 109 9.82 11.97 -13.45
CA ILE A 109 9.21 11.51 -12.19
C ILE A 109 8.07 12.44 -11.73
N GLU A 110 8.17 13.75 -11.98
CA GLU A 110 7.13 14.71 -11.64
C GLU A 110 5.82 14.41 -12.38
N GLU A 111 5.89 14.03 -13.65
CA GLU A 111 4.70 13.62 -14.40
C GLU A 111 4.08 12.34 -13.81
N VAL A 112 4.88 11.39 -13.33
CA VAL A 112 4.37 10.19 -12.63
C VAL A 112 3.65 10.60 -11.34
N GLN A 113 4.28 11.48 -10.56
CA GLN A 113 3.71 11.99 -9.31
C GLN A 113 2.34 12.63 -9.55
N GLU A 114 2.25 13.55 -10.50
CA GLU A 114 1.04 14.29 -10.81
C GLU A 114 -0.03 13.41 -11.45
N TYR A 115 0.35 12.60 -12.45
CA TYR A 115 -0.60 11.78 -13.22
C TYR A 115 -1.18 10.64 -12.38
N LEU A 116 -0.36 10.01 -11.54
CA LEU A 116 -0.77 8.86 -10.73
C LEU A 116 -1.18 9.25 -9.31
N GLY A 117 -1.01 10.52 -8.91
CA GLY A 117 -1.39 11.05 -7.60
C GLY A 117 -0.63 10.40 -6.44
N VAL A 118 0.65 10.13 -6.62
CA VAL A 118 1.53 9.50 -5.62
C VAL A 118 2.54 10.50 -5.08
N THR A 119 3.39 10.12 -4.13
CA THR A 119 4.50 10.99 -3.71
C THR A 119 5.67 10.87 -4.69
N TYR A 120 6.46 11.94 -4.83
CA TYR A 120 7.71 11.92 -5.62
C TYR A 120 8.63 10.75 -5.23
N SER A 121 8.81 10.52 -3.93
CA SER A 121 9.65 9.44 -3.40
C SER A 121 9.14 8.05 -3.78
N ALA A 122 7.83 7.82 -3.76
CA ALA A 122 7.24 6.55 -4.18
C ALA A 122 7.42 6.33 -5.69
N ALA A 123 7.26 7.39 -6.49
CA ALA A 123 7.49 7.34 -7.93
C ALA A 123 8.94 6.99 -8.29
N ILE A 124 9.94 7.58 -7.60
CA ILE A 124 11.36 7.22 -7.76
C ILE A 124 11.58 5.75 -7.42
N ALA A 125 11.17 5.33 -6.22
CA ALA A 125 11.40 3.96 -5.77
C ALA A 125 10.78 2.94 -6.73
N ARG A 126 9.61 3.26 -7.29
CA ARG A 126 8.94 2.43 -8.29
C ARG A 126 9.67 2.42 -9.63
N ASN A 127 10.11 3.56 -10.15
CA ASN A 127 10.91 3.65 -11.38
C ASN A 127 12.14 2.73 -11.29
N ASP A 128 12.87 2.79 -10.17
CA ASP A 128 14.08 1.98 -9.96
C ASP A 128 13.78 0.47 -9.94
N ILE A 129 12.68 0.07 -9.30
CA ILE A 129 12.21 -1.32 -9.28
C ILE A 129 11.84 -1.78 -10.70
N LEU A 130 11.06 -0.99 -11.43
CA LEU A 130 10.62 -1.35 -12.79
C LEU A 130 11.81 -1.48 -13.75
N LEU A 131 12.83 -0.63 -13.63
CA LEU A 131 14.06 -0.74 -14.42
C LEU A 131 14.85 -1.98 -14.07
N ARG A 132 15.08 -2.21 -12.77
CA ARG A 132 15.82 -3.37 -12.28
C ARG A 132 15.18 -4.68 -12.74
N ASP A 133 13.84 -4.72 -12.75
CA ASP A 133 13.07 -5.91 -13.10
C ASP A 133 12.81 -6.00 -14.62
N GLY A 134 13.32 -5.04 -15.43
CA GLY A 134 13.22 -5.05 -16.89
C GLY A 134 11.82 -4.77 -17.44
N LEU A 135 10.93 -4.21 -16.62
CA LEU A 135 9.54 -3.90 -16.98
C LEU A 135 9.40 -2.56 -17.72
N ILE A 136 10.39 -1.68 -17.57
CA ILE A 136 10.56 -0.49 -18.40
C ILE A 136 12.01 -0.42 -18.89
N THR A 137 12.23 0.16 -20.06
CA THR A 137 13.55 0.17 -20.72
C THR A 137 14.30 1.49 -20.58
N LYS A 138 13.62 2.55 -20.14
CA LYS A 138 14.19 3.89 -20.01
C LYS A 138 13.90 4.42 -18.61
N SER A 139 14.94 4.85 -17.90
CA SER A 139 14.75 5.54 -16.63
C SER A 139 14.13 6.89 -16.86
N LEU A 140 13.13 7.20 -16.04
CA LEU A 140 12.70 8.57 -15.87
C LEU A 140 13.74 9.29 -14.99
N CYS A 141 14.12 10.48 -15.43
CA CYS A 141 14.96 11.41 -14.69
C CYS A 141 14.09 12.38 -13.90
#